data_AF-A0A976KLM3-F1
#
_entry.id   AF-A0A976KLM3-F1
#
_cell.length_a   1.000
_cell.length_b   1.000
_cell.length_c   1.000
_cell.angle_alpha   90.00
_cell.angle_beta   90.00
_cell.angle_gamma   90.00
#
_symmetry.space_group_name_H-M   'P 1'
#
loop_
_entity.id
_entity.type
_entity.pdbx_description
1 polymer ?
#
loop_
_entity_poly.entity_id
_entity_poly.type
_entity_poly.pdbx_seq_one_letter_code
_entity_poly.pdbx_strand_id
1 'polypeptide(L)'
;MAASFSTSNFTMLDPDGRTFGGTNDVVAEWDESLNTDNNSTNFNMSLGSASDWPFFGFPWFAHHIRVFGPGSYLFDTSCTADQVQATGGADCGGAPDEFFELNIPEGMIGAHFLLDWNVTKDIDVLQLWDLNTPFTNPNPGGPLYQGPAGQTPSLDTVYSLASVDGDGDDDGTPGFDFIDGPFIGFSMNLNLTEVPVPAAAWLFGSGMIVLIGISRRKKAA
;
A
#
# COMPACT_ATOMS: atom_id res chain seq x y z
N MET A 1 15.87 6.01 -2.09
CA MET A 1 15.38 7.33 -1.61
C MET A 1 14.06 7.01 -0.92
N ALA A 2 13.40 7.90 -0.17
CA ALA A 2 12.03 7.55 0.23
C ALA A 2 11.11 8.01 -0.91
N ALA A 3 10.25 7.12 -1.39
CA ALA A 3 9.15 7.45 -2.27
C ALA A 3 7.98 7.96 -1.40
N SER A 4 7.50 9.16 -1.72
CA SER A 4 6.35 9.78 -1.06
C SER A 4 5.14 9.67 -1.96
N PHE A 5 3.98 9.31 -1.43
CA PHE A 5 2.74 9.15 -2.18
C PHE A 5 1.67 10.09 -1.64
N SER A 6 0.91 10.72 -2.54
CA SER A 6 -0.24 11.56 -2.19
C SER A 6 -1.26 11.54 -3.32
N THR A 7 -2.42 12.19 -3.15
CA THR A 7 -3.51 12.16 -4.14
C THR A 7 -3.90 10.72 -4.54
N SER A 8 -3.68 9.79 -3.62
CA SER A 8 -3.86 8.36 -3.81
C SER A 8 -5.29 7.98 -3.40
N ASN A 9 -5.74 6.82 -3.85
CA ASN A 9 -7.12 6.36 -3.66
C ASN A 9 -7.16 5.08 -2.81
N PHE A 10 -8.13 5.04 -1.91
CA PHE A 10 -8.64 3.83 -1.30
C PHE A 10 -10.09 3.69 -1.74
N THR A 11 -10.42 2.55 -2.35
CA THR A 11 -11.77 2.13 -2.67
C THR A 11 -12.05 0.80 -1.95
N MET A 12 -13.07 0.75 -1.11
CA MET A 12 -13.59 -0.52 -0.59
C MET A 12 -14.57 -1.09 -1.61
N LEU A 13 -14.38 -2.36 -1.96
CA LEU A 13 -15.28 -3.12 -2.85
C LEU A 13 -16.05 -4.16 -2.02
N ASP A 14 -17.33 -4.33 -2.33
CA ASP A 14 -18.16 -5.39 -1.74
C ASP A 14 -17.89 -6.76 -2.40
N PRO A 15 -18.43 -7.88 -1.89
CA PRO A 15 -18.18 -9.22 -2.44
C PRO A 15 -18.68 -9.44 -3.87
N ASP A 16 -19.44 -8.48 -4.45
CA ASP A 16 -19.82 -8.50 -5.87
C ASP A 16 -18.92 -7.57 -6.70
N GLY A 17 -17.81 -7.12 -6.13
CA GLY A 17 -16.85 -6.18 -6.70
C GLY A 17 -17.33 -4.73 -6.73
N ARG A 18 -18.47 -4.34 -6.12
CA ARG A 18 -19.02 -2.98 -6.26
C ARG A 18 -18.43 -2.00 -5.26
N THR A 19 -18.27 -0.74 -5.68
CA THR A 19 -17.81 0.36 -4.82
C THR A 19 -18.72 0.54 -3.61
N PHE A 20 -18.20 0.24 -2.43
CA PHE A 20 -18.89 0.38 -1.15
C PHE A 20 -18.56 1.69 -0.44
N GLY A 21 -17.30 2.14 -0.52
CA GLY A 21 -16.83 3.37 0.11
C GLY A 21 -15.35 3.62 -0.14
N GLY A 22 -14.73 4.56 0.58
CA GLY A 22 -13.30 4.84 0.44
C GLY A 22 -12.88 6.25 0.82
N THR A 23 -11.71 6.67 0.32
CA THR A 23 -11.19 8.05 0.38
C THR A 23 -10.18 8.33 -0.75
N ASN A 24 -9.99 9.60 -1.12
CA ASN A 24 -8.99 10.03 -2.13
C ASN A 24 -7.85 10.87 -1.54
N ASP A 25 -7.68 10.84 -0.22
CA ASP A 25 -6.60 11.52 0.49
C ASP A 25 -5.58 10.54 1.07
N VAL A 26 -5.42 9.37 0.43
CA VAL A 26 -4.43 8.38 0.85
C VAL A 26 -3.02 8.97 0.67
N VAL A 27 -2.18 8.73 1.66
CA VAL A 27 -0.76 9.08 1.67
C VAL A 27 0.06 7.88 2.13
N ALA A 28 1.27 7.78 1.61
CA ALA A 28 2.23 6.77 2.02
C ALA A 28 3.66 7.29 1.92
N GLU A 29 4.56 6.71 2.69
CA GLU A 29 6.00 6.87 2.55
C GLU A 29 6.63 5.49 2.55
N TRP A 30 7.47 5.20 1.56
CA TRP A 30 8.14 3.91 1.41
C TRP A 30 9.63 4.12 1.14
N ASP A 31 10.49 3.37 1.81
CA ASP A 31 11.94 3.47 1.63
C ASP A 31 12.48 2.77 0.36
N GLU A 32 11.59 2.25 -0.48
CA GLU A 32 11.86 1.50 -1.72
C GLU A 32 12.55 0.14 -1.52
N SER A 33 12.75 -0.31 -0.27
CA SER A 33 13.25 -1.65 0.01
C SER A 33 12.16 -2.70 -0.24
N LEU A 34 12.58 -3.91 -0.61
CA LEU A 34 11.69 -5.05 -0.83
C LEU A 34 12.10 -6.20 0.07
N ASN A 35 11.11 -6.79 0.74
CA ASN A 35 11.25 -8.05 1.43
C ASN A 35 11.23 -9.21 0.42
N THR A 36 12.02 -10.23 0.70
CA THR A 36 12.10 -11.47 -0.10
C THR A 36 11.95 -12.73 0.76
N ASP A 37 11.57 -12.54 2.03
CA ASP A 37 11.34 -13.60 3.01
C ASP A 37 10.08 -13.22 3.79
N ASN A 38 9.18 -14.19 3.92
CA ASN A 38 7.92 -14.07 4.63
C ASN A 38 8.11 -13.74 6.13
N ASN A 39 9.22 -14.21 6.71
CA ASN A 39 9.57 -13.92 8.11
C ASN A 39 10.27 -12.56 8.30
N SER A 40 10.36 -11.74 7.26
CA SER A 40 10.97 -10.42 7.38
C SER A 40 10.19 -9.54 8.35
N THR A 41 10.92 -8.90 9.26
CA THR A 41 10.44 -7.88 10.20
C THR A 41 10.84 -6.47 9.76
N ASN A 42 11.19 -6.31 8.48
CA ASN A 42 11.46 -5.00 7.89
C ASN A 42 10.15 -4.32 7.48
N PHE A 43 9.65 -3.48 8.39
CA PHE A 43 8.48 -2.61 8.19
C PHE A 43 8.90 -1.33 7.50
N ASN A 44 8.72 -1.29 6.19
CA ASN A 44 9.41 -0.35 5.30
C ASN A 44 8.49 0.71 4.68
N MET A 45 7.20 0.68 4.99
CA MET A 45 6.22 1.65 4.51
C MET A 45 5.34 2.17 5.65
N SER A 46 4.88 3.41 5.51
CA SER A 46 3.74 3.97 6.24
C SER A 46 2.62 4.26 5.26
N LEU A 47 1.37 4.11 5.68
CA LEU A 47 0.18 4.26 4.85
C LEU A 47 -0.98 4.78 5.71
N GLY A 48 -1.79 5.69 5.17
CA GLY A 48 -2.97 6.19 5.86
C GLY A 48 -3.72 7.24 5.07
N SER A 49 -4.63 7.94 5.75
CA SER A 49 -5.33 9.12 5.20
C SER A 49 -4.66 10.40 5.72
N ALA A 50 -4.42 11.36 4.82
CA ALA A 50 -3.77 12.63 5.16
C ALA A 50 -4.55 13.46 6.18
N SER A 51 -5.88 13.30 6.22
CA SER A 51 -6.77 14.04 7.12
C SER A 51 -7.41 13.18 8.22
N ASP A 52 -6.91 11.95 8.42
CA ASP A 52 -7.57 10.93 9.24
C ASP A 52 -9.03 10.70 8.81
N TRP A 53 -9.29 10.74 7.49
CA TRP A 53 -10.63 10.65 6.94
C TRP A 53 -11.28 9.32 7.31
N PRO A 54 -12.49 9.33 7.90
CA PRO A 54 -13.12 8.12 8.35
C PRO A 54 -13.61 7.27 7.17
N PHE A 55 -13.36 5.97 7.25
CA PHE A 55 -14.05 4.98 6.44
C PHE A 55 -15.25 4.47 7.23
N PHE A 56 -16.46 4.62 6.68
CA PHE A 56 -17.71 4.21 7.31
C PHE A 56 -17.88 4.71 8.77
N GLY A 57 -17.57 5.99 8.98
CA GLY A 57 -17.77 6.68 10.26
C GLY A 57 -16.63 6.54 11.28
N PHE A 58 -15.60 5.75 10.99
CA PHE A 58 -14.45 5.57 11.88
C PHE A 58 -13.12 5.76 11.14
N PRO A 59 -12.11 6.40 11.76
CA PRO A 59 -10.76 6.39 11.23
C PRO A 59 -10.23 4.97 11.07
N TRP A 60 -9.30 4.81 10.13
CA TRP A 60 -8.59 3.57 9.85
C TRP A 60 -7.09 3.82 9.96
N PHE A 61 -6.34 2.88 10.52
CA PHE A 61 -4.90 3.02 10.70
C PHE A 61 -4.18 1.77 10.18
N ALA A 62 -3.37 1.92 9.14
CA ALA A 62 -2.51 0.86 8.66
C ALA A 62 -1.18 0.88 9.43
N HIS A 63 -0.69 -0.30 9.83
CA HIS A 63 0.56 -0.45 10.54
C HIS A 63 1.23 -1.81 10.24
N HIS A 64 2.47 -1.98 10.68
CA HIS A 64 3.27 -3.18 10.40
C HIS A 64 3.35 -3.49 8.90
N ILE A 65 3.45 -2.46 8.07
CA ILE A 65 3.42 -2.58 6.61
C ILE A 65 4.76 -3.09 6.09
N ARG A 66 4.71 -4.18 5.33
CA ARG A 66 5.86 -4.82 4.70
C ARG A 66 5.61 -4.93 3.20
N VAL A 67 6.52 -4.37 2.41
CA VAL A 67 6.47 -4.43 0.95
C VAL A 67 7.40 -5.53 0.45
N PHE A 68 6.93 -6.35 -0.47
CA PHE A 68 7.58 -7.55 -0.98
C PHE A 68 7.84 -7.45 -2.48
N GLY A 69 8.99 -7.98 -2.91
CA GLY A 69 9.32 -8.14 -4.32
C GLY A 69 8.80 -9.48 -4.88
N PRO A 70 9.06 -9.79 -6.16
CA PRO A 70 8.58 -11.01 -6.80
C PRO A 70 8.88 -12.29 -6.00
N GLY A 71 7.88 -13.17 -5.88
CA GLY A 71 7.95 -14.36 -5.05
C GLY A 71 6.58 -14.85 -4.59
N SER A 72 6.55 -15.94 -3.83
CA SER A 72 5.35 -16.50 -3.20
C SER A 72 5.51 -16.43 -1.68
N TYR A 73 4.52 -15.87 -1.02
CA TYR A 73 4.51 -15.56 0.40
C TYR A 73 3.21 -16.07 1.02
N LEU A 74 3.27 -16.53 2.26
CA LEU A 74 2.12 -17.15 2.94
C LEU A 74 1.98 -16.55 4.34
N PHE A 75 0.97 -15.73 4.58
CA PHE A 75 0.80 -15.02 5.85
C PHE A 75 -0.25 -15.71 6.71
N ASP A 76 0.07 -15.99 7.96
CA ASP A 76 -0.87 -16.54 8.94
C ASP A 76 -1.63 -15.39 9.61
N THR A 77 -2.92 -15.26 9.34
CA THR A 77 -3.77 -14.17 9.87
C THR A 77 -4.20 -14.41 11.32
N SER A 78 -3.84 -15.55 11.90
CA SER A 78 -4.00 -15.77 13.35
C SER A 78 -2.87 -15.12 14.17
N CYS A 79 -1.83 -14.59 13.50
CA CYS A 79 -0.73 -13.92 14.15
C CYS A 79 -1.14 -12.59 14.78
N THR A 80 -0.83 -12.42 16.06
CA THR A 80 -0.93 -11.10 16.71
C THR A 80 0.10 -10.12 16.15
N ALA A 81 -0.14 -8.81 16.28
CA ALA A 81 0.83 -7.78 15.90
C ALA A 81 2.21 -8.00 16.56
N ASP A 82 2.26 -8.44 17.82
CA ASP A 82 3.51 -8.75 18.52
C ASP A 82 4.28 -9.92 17.85
N GLN A 83 3.56 -10.93 17.35
CA GLN A 83 4.15 -12.03 16.60
C GLN A 83 4.64 -11.57 15.22
N VAL A 84 3.86 -10.76 14.51
CA VAL A 84 4.30 -10.15 13.24
C VAL A 84 5.56 -9.32 13.46
N GLN A 85 5.60 -8.52 14.51
CA GLN A 85 6.76 -7.70 14.89
C GLN A 85 7.99 -8.53 15.24
N ALA A 86 7.81 -9.71 15.83
CA ALA A 86 8.89 -10.58 16.30
C ALA A 86 9.44 -11.52 15.21
N THR A 87 8.58 -12.09 14.37
CA THR A 87 8.93 -13.18 13.44
C THR A 87 8.41 -12.98 12.03
N GLY A 88 7.71 -11.88 11.73
CA GLY A 88 7.08 -11.66 10.43
C GLY A 88 5.79 -12.44 10.21
N GLY A 89 5.30 -13.19 11.20
CA GLY A 89 3.97 -13.81 11.16
C GLY A 89 3.76 -14.84 10.05
N ALA A 90 4.79 -15.62 9.72
CA ALA A 90 4.66 -16.66 8.69
C ALA A 90 3.85 -17.88 9.13
N ASP A 91 3.91 -18.23 10.41
CA ASP A 91 3.19 -19.36 11.00
C ASP A 91 3.08 -19.11 12.52
N CYS A 92 1.86 -18.90 12.97
CA CYS A 92 1.45 -18.74 14.37
C CYS A 92 0.57 -19.90 14.84
N GLY A 93 0.42 -20.95 14.02
CA GLY A 93 -0.41 -22.11 14.29
C GLY A 93 -1.85 -21.99 13.77
N GLY A 94 -2.11 -21.10 12.81
CA GLY A 94 -3.41 -20.95 12.17
C GLY A 94 -3.89 -22.21 11.46
N ALA A 95 -5.21 -22.31 11.29
CA ALA A 95 -5.84 -23.32 10.46
C ALA A 95 -5.63 -23.02 8.96
N PRO A 96 -5.81 -23.99 8.05
CA PRO A 96 -5.57 -23.78 6.61
C PRO A 96 -6.38 -22.63 5.96
N ASP A 97 -7.53 -22.27 6.54
CA ASP A 97 -8.39 -21.15 6.11
C ASP A 97 -8.00 -19.80 6.75
N GLU A 98 -6.97 -19.76 7.59
CA GLU A 98 -6.40 -18.56 8.21
C GLU A 98 -5.06 -18.16 7.56
N PHE A 99 -4.84 -18.57 6.30
CA PHE A 99 -3.65 -18.20 5.55
C PHE A 99 -3.99 -17.40 4.30
N PHE A 100 -3.28 -16.30 4.13
CA PHE A 100 -3.23 -15.52 2.91
C PHE A 100 -2.05 -15.95 2.04
N GLU A 101 -2.29 -16.24 0.77
CA GLU A 101 -1.23 -16.48 -0.21
C GLU A 101 -1.04 -15.23 -1.08
N LEU A 102 0.16 -14.65 -1.05
CA LEU A 102 0.53 -13.54 -1.93
C LEU A 102 1.53 -14.03 -2.97
N ASN A 103 1.07 -14.17 -4.20
CA ASN A 103 1.90 -14.49 -5.36
C ASN A 103 2.21 -13.21 -6.13
N ILE A 104 3.50 -12.84 -6.19
CA ILE A 104 3.97 -11.59 -6.79
C ILE A 104 4.74 -11.92 -8.07
N PRO A 105 4.16 -11.66 -9.27
CA PRO A 105 4.85 -11.85 -10.54
C PRO A 105 6.08 -10.94 -10.70
N GLU A 106 6.95 -11.29 -11.66
CA GLU A 106 8.01 -10.38 -12.08
C GLU A 106 7.41 -9.05 -12.60
N GLY A 107 8.00 -7.93 -12.20
CA GLY A 107 7.54 -6.60 -12.59
C GLY A 107 6.46 -6.00 -11.69
N MET A 108 5.96 -6.76 -10.71
CA MET A 108 5.00 -6.29 -9.70
C MET A 108 5.64 -6.25 -8.32
N ILE A 109 4.96 -5.58 -7.40
CA ILE A 109 5.27 -5.62 -5.96
C ILE A 109 3.98 -5.87 -5.19
N GLY A 110 4.10 -6.34 -3.95
CA GLY A 110 2.94 -6.53 -3.08
C GLY A 110 3.22 -6.09 -1.66
N ALA A 111 2.19 -6.03 -0.83
CA ALA A 111 2.33 -5.66 0.57
C ALA A 111 1.42 -6.50 1.46
N HIS A 112 1.90 -6.74 2.68
CA HIS A 112 1.10 -7.18 3.82
C HIS A 112 1.13 -6.09 4.87
N PHE A 113 -0.02 -5.79 5.46
CA PHE A 113 -0.11 -4.91 6.60
C PHE A 113 -1.32 -5.23 7.46
N LEU A 114 -1.32 -4.67 8.66
CA LEU A 114 -2.41 -4.77 9.60
C LEU A 114 -3.22 -3.48 9.61
N LEU A 115 -4.54 -3.60 9.74
CA LEU A 115 -5.50 -2.51 9.70
C LEU A 115 -6.30 -2.45 11.00
N ASP A 116 -6.23 -1.31 11.66
CA ASP A 116 -7.09 -0.97 12.77
C ASP A 116 -8.31 -0.19 12.27
N TRP A 117 -9.52 -0.68 12.57
CA TRP A 117 -10.76 0.02 12.24
C TRP A 117 -11.77 -0.06 13.38
N ASN A 118 -12.20 1.11 13.88
CA ASN A 118 -13.10 1.22 15.03
C ASN A 118 -12.54 0.45 16.26
N VAL A 119 -13.23 -0.60 16.71
CA VAL A 119 -12.82 -1.46 17.84
C VAL A 119 -12.10 -2.72 17.40
N THR A 120 -12.14 -3.06 16.11
CA THR A 120 -11.40 -4.20 15.57
C THR A 120 -9.98 -3.76 15.27
N LYS A 121 -9.03 -4.60 15.66
CA LYS A 121 -7.60 -4.35 15.59
C LYS A 121 -6.94 -5.44 14.80
N ASP A 122 -5.79 -5.12 14.23
CA ASP A 122 -4.90 -6.08 13.59
C ASP A 122 -5.56 -6.89 12.44
N ILE A 123 -6.46 -6.28 11.67
CA ILE A 123 -7.08 -6.94 10.52
C ILE A 123 -6.04 -7.12 9.42
N ASP A 124 -5.87 -8.32 8.88
CA ASP A 124 -4.86 -8.59 7.86
C ASP A 124 -5.29 -8.10 6.48
N VAL A 125 -4.38 -7.39 5.79
CA VAL A 125 -4.61 -6.88 4.45
C VAL A 125 -3.44 -7.22 3.55
N LEU A 126 -3.76 -7.72 2.36
CA LEU A 126 -2.84 -7.86 1.25
C LEU A 126 -3.10 -6.86 0.13
N GLN A 127 -2.04 -6.50 -0.58
CA GLN A 127 -2.08 -5.77 -1.83
C GLN A 127 -1.14 -6.41 -2.84
N LEU A 128 -1.59 -6.45 -4.09
CA LEU A 128 -0.72 -6.66 -5.25
C LEU A 128 -0.83 -5.42 -6.13
N TRP A 129 0.32 -4.90 -6.55
CA TRP A 129 0.42 -3.67 -7.31
C TRP A 129 1.14 -3.88 -8.64
N ASP A 130 0.48 -3.44 -9.71
CA ASP A 130 1.12 -3.19 -10.99
C ASP A 130 1.74 -1.79 -11.01
N LEU A 131 2.90 -1.66 -11.64
CA LEU A 131 3.72 -0.47 -11.59
C LEU A 131 3.43 0.48 -12.74
N ASN A 132 3.15 1.75 -12.43
CA ASN A 132 2.95 2.83 -13.42
C ASN A 132 1.83 2.55 -14.43
N THR A 133 0.75 1.95 -13.96
CA THR A 133 -0.38 1.51 -14.80
C THR A 133 -1.61 2.40 -14.58
N PRO A 134 -2.37 2.75 -15.63
CA PRO A 134 -3.68 3.37 -15.47
C PRO A 134 -4.60 2.43 -14.70
N PHE A 135 -5.31 2.94 -13.68
CA PHE A 135 -6.39 2.14 -13.12
C PHE A 135 -7.52 2.09 -14.15
N THR A 136 -7.60 0.99 -14.88
CA THR A 136 -8.75 0.71 -15.73
C THR A 136 -9.82 0.12 -14.85
N ASN A 137 -10.98 0.78 -14.77
CA ASN A 137 -12.12 0.30 -13.99
C ASN A 137 -12.44 -1.14 -14.41
N PRO A 138 -12.03 -2.17 -13.63
CA PRO A 138 -12.18 -3.55 -14.04
C PRO A 138 -13.67 -3.90 -13.96
N ASN A 139 -14.11 -4.96 -14.61
CA ASN A 139 -15.47 -5.47 -14.45
C ASN A 139 -15.30 -6.89 -13.91
N PRO A 140 -15.87 -7.23 -12.74
CA PRO A 140 -16.91 -6.54 -11.97
C PRO A 140 -16.44 -5.37 -11.10
N GLY A 141 -15.14 -5.14 -10.95
CA GLY A 141 -14.56 -4.05 -10.15
C GLY A 141 -15.33 -2.71 -10.23
N GLY A 142 -15.67 -2.18 -9.07
CA GLY A 142 -16.38 -0.93 -8.96
C GLY A 142 -15.49 0.25 -9.37
N PRO A 143 -16.07 1.35 -9.88
CA PRO A 143 -15.30 2.57 -10.13
C PRO A 143 -14.56 3.01 -8.87
N LEU A 144 -13.39 3.64 -9.07
CA LEU A 144 -12.68 4.30 -7.98
C LEU A 144 -13.62 5.19 -7.19
N TYR A 145 -13.54 5.12 -5.87
CA TYR A 145 -14.38 5.90 -4.98
C TYR A 145 -14.25 7.42 -5.27
N GLN A 146 -15.37 8.07 -5.59
CA GLN A 146 -15.41 9.49 -5.98
C GLN A 146 -15.82 10.42 -4.82
N GLY A 147 -15.57 10.02 -3.58
CA GLY A 147 -16.03 10.76 -2.41
C GLY A 147 -15.29 12.07 -2.14
N PRO A 148 -15.69 12.78 -1.07
CA PRO A 148 -15.40 14.20 -0.88
C PRO A 148 -14.01 14.51 -0.31
N ALA A 149 -13.29 13.51 0.20
CA ALA A 149 -11.98 13.71 0.81
C ALA A 149 -10.86 13.45 -0.19
N GLY A 150 -9.92 14.38 -0.25
CA GLY A 150 -8.84 14.37 -1.22
C GLY A 150 -9.26 14.81 -2.62
N GLN A 151 -8.33 14.72 -3.56
CA GLN A 151 -8.61 15.06 -4.96
C GLN A 151 -9.25 13.86 -5.63
N THR A 152 -10.45 14.05 -6.17
CA THR A 152 -11.11 13.03 -6.99
C THR A 152 -10.22 12.63 -8.17
N PRO A 153 -9.80 11.35 -8.27
CA PRO A 153 -8.97 10.89 -9.37
C PRO A 153 -9.72 10.96 -10.70
N SER A 154 -8.98 11.24 -11.76
CA SER A 154 -9.53 11.10 -13.11
C SER A 154 -9.67 9.62 -13.46
N LEU A 155 -10.60 9.30 -14.36
CA LEU A 155 -10.78 7.91 -14.83
C LEU A 155 -9.60 7.38 -15.64
N ASP A 156 -8.68 8.25 -16.06
CA ASP A 156 -7.44 7.92 -16.77
C ASP A 156 -6.18 8.13 -15.92
N THR A 157 -6.33 8.29 -14.60
CA THR A 157 -5.20 8.43 -13.70
C THR A 157 -4.30 7.21 -13.76
N VAL A 158 -3.01 7.46 -14.05
CA VAL A 158 -1.92 6.48 -13.92
C VAL A 158 -1.41 6.52 -12.49
N TYR A 159 -1.46 5.36 -11.83
CA TYR A 159 -0.92 5.19 -10.49
C TYR A 159 0.48 4.60 -10.56
N SER A 160 1.36 5.06 -9.68
CA SER A 160 2.68 4.46 -9.52
C SER A 160 2.56 3.02 -9.03
N LEU A 161 1.60 2.77 -8.13
CA LEU A 161 1.20 1.46 -7.64
C LEU A 161 -0.31 1.31 -7.82
N ALA A 162 -0.75 0.58 -8.85
CA ALA A 162 -2.16 0.35 -9.14
C ALA A 162 -2.58 -1.03 -8.58
N SER A 163 -3.61 -1.09 -7.73
CA SER A 163 -4.08 -2.36 -7.17
C SER A 163 -4.62 -3.23 -8.29
N VAL A 164 -4.31 -4.52 -8.24
CA VAL A 164 -4.84 -5.54 -9.15
C VAL A 164 -5.48 -6.67 -8.35
N ASP A 165 -6.27 -7.48 -9.04
CA ASP A 165 -6.75 -8.76 -8.53
C ASP A 165 -5.54 -9.68 -8.31
N GLY A 166 -5.37 -10.17 -7.09
CA GLY A 166 -4.22 -10.97 -6.68
C GLY A 166 -4.51 -12.17 -5.79
N ASP A 167 -5.75 -12.32 -5.31
CA ASP A 167 -6.15 -13.45 -4.44
C ASP A 167 -6.49 -14.73 -5.23
N GLY A 168 -6.64 -14.61 -6.55
CA GLY A 168 -6.72 -15.76 -7.45
C GLY A 168 -8.06 -16.49 -7.39
N ASP A 169 -9.13 -15.78 -7.00
CA ASP A 169 -10.50 -16.29 -7.00
C ASP A 169 -11.20 -16.18 -8.37
N ASP A 170 -10.50 -15.59 -9.36
CA ASP A 170 -10.94 -15.31 -10.73
C ASP A 170 -12.17 -14.38 -10.82
N ASP A 171 -12.44 -13.59 -9.78
CA ASP A 171 -13.58 -12.67 -9.76
C ASP A 171 -13.29 -11.35 -10.50
N GLY A 172 -12.02 -10.98 -10.70
CA GLY A 172 -11.60 -9.77 -11.40
C GLY A 172 -11.67 -8.48 -10.55
N THR A 173 -11.81 -8.61 -9.23
CA THR A 173 -11.92 -7.52 -8.25
C THR A 173 -10.53 -7.14 -7.74
N PRO A 174 -10.09 -5.88 -7.88
CA PRO A 174 -8.79 -5.45 -7.38
C PRO A 174 -8.69 -5.52 -5.86
N GLY A 175 -7.51 -5.89 -5.37
CA GLY A 175 -7.24 -6.11 -3.96
C GLY A 175 -7.25 -7.59 -3.61
N PHE A 176 -7.31 -7.86 -2.32
CA PHE A 176 -7.52 -9.19 -1.76
C PHE A 176 -8.75 -9.12 -0.87
N ASP A 177 -9.57 -10.16 -0.90
CA ASP A 177 -10.66 -10.32 0.04
C ASP A 177 -10.14 -10.40 1.48
N PHE A 178 -10.79 -9.67 2.41
CA PHE A 178 -10.56 -9.85 3.83
C PHE A 178 -10.98 -11.27 4.23
N ILE A 179 -10.12 -11.98 4.96
CA ILE A 179 -10.47 -13.28 5.56
C ILE A 179 -10.76 -13.17 7.06
N ASP A 180 -10.46 -12.02 7.68
CA ASP A 180 -10.73 -11.73 9.07
C ASP A 180 -11.36 -10.34 9.29
N GLY A 181 -11.64 -9.99 10.55
CA GLY A 181 -12.30 -8.74 10.90
C GLY A 181 -13.78 -8.62 10.48
N PRO A 182 -14.35 -7.40 10.48
CA PRO A 182 -15.78 -7.18 10.20
C PRO A 182 -16.09 -7.08 8.70
N PHE A 183 -15.09 -7.11 7.83
CA PHE A 183 -15.21 -6.87 6.38
C PHE A 183 -14.94 -8.13 5.56
N ILE A 184 -15.07 -9.33 6.13
CA ILE A 184 -14.82 -10.60 5.43
C ILE A 184 -15.54 -10.63 4.07
N GLY A 185 -14.78 -10.95 3.01
CA GLY A 185 -15.24 -10.99 1.61
C GLY A 185 -15.37 -9.62 0.92
N PHE A 186 -14.98 -8.53 1.58
CA PHE A 186 -14.77 -7.25 0.89
C PHE A 186 -13.31 -7.16 0.48
N SER A 187 -12.99 -6.31 -0.49
CA SER A 187 -11.60 -6.04 -0.87
C SER A 187 -11.22 -4.58 -0.67
N MET A 188 -10.02 -4.36 -0.16
CA MET A 188 -9.41 -3.04 -0.07
C MET A 188 -8.62 -2.77 -1.36
N ASN A 189 -9.10 -1.91 -2.24
CA ASN A 189 -8.40 -1.51 -3.46
C ASN A 189 -7.63 -0.21 -3.20
N LEU A 190 -6.29 -0.30 -3.06
CA LEU A 190 -5.40 0.82 -2.79
C LEU A 190 -4.56 1.19 -4.01
N ASN A 191 -4.70 2.42 -4.49
CA ASN A 191 -3.95 2.93 -5.64
C ASN A 191 -3.09 4.13 -5.22
N LEU A 192 -1.77 4.03 -5.35
CA LEU A 192 -0.82 5.03 -4.86
C LEU A 192 -0.18 5.83 -6.00
N THR A 193 -0.18 7.15 -5.86
CA THR A 193 0.45 8.09 -6.81
C THR A 193 1.68 8.71 -6.17
N GLU A 194 2.85 8.38 -6.69
CA GLU A 194 4.11 8.93 -6.21
C GLU A 194 4.17 10.43 -6.51
N VAL A 195 4.63 11.21 -5.53
CA VAL A 195 4.92 12.63 -5.67
C VAL A 195 6.32 12.74 -6.27
N PRO A 196 6.46 13.23 -7.52
CA PRO A 196 7.77 13.34 -8.13
C PRO A 196 8.63 14.29 -7.30
N VAL A 197 9.74 13.81 -6.76
CA VAL A 197 10.72 14.67 -6.09
C VAL A 197 11.24 15.65 -7.14
N PRO A 198 10.99 16.97 -7.01
CA PRO A 198 11.33 17.90 -8.08
C PRO A 198 12.83 17.83 -8.38
N ALA A 199 13.20 17.71 -9.66
CA ALA A 199 14.61 17.72 -10.09
C ALA A 199 15.39 18.94 -9.56
N ALA A 200 14.69 20.03 -9.21
CA ALA A 200 15.24 21.17 -8.51
C ALA A 200 15.91 20.82 -7.18
N ALA A 201 15.36 19.90 -6.36
CA ALA A 201 15.98 19.47 -5.11
C ALA A 201 17.38 18.87 -5.34
N TRP A 202 17.54 18.08 -6.42
CA TRP A 202 18.82 17.55 -6.87
C TRP A 202 19.78 18.62 -7.39
N LEU A 203 19.28 19.58 -8.19
CA LEU A 203 20.08 20.69 -8.71
C LEU A 203 20.53 21.67 -7.62
N PHE A 204 19.69 21.92 -6.61
CA PHE A 204 20.06 22.74 -5.45
C PHE A 204 21.10 22.03 -4.58
N GLY A 205 20.93 20.73 -4.30
CA GLY A 205 21.92 19.95 -3.54
C GLY A 205 23.30 19.90 -4.23
N SER A 206 23.33 19.54 -5.51
CA SER A 206 24.56 19.50 -6.30
C SER A 206 25.18 20.89 -6.50
N GLY A 207 24.36 21.91 -6.76
CA GLY A 207 24.79 23.30 -6.84
C GLY A 207 25.44 23.80 -5.56
N MET A 208 24.91 23.42 -4.39
CA MET A 208 25.47 23.82 -3.10
C MET A 208 26.81 23.15 -2.82
N ILE A 209 26.99 21.88 -3.19
CA ILE A 209 28.29 21.17 -3.10
C ILE A 209 29.34 21.85 -3.98
N VAL A 210 28.98 22.22 -5.21
CA VAL A 210 29.87 22.95 -6.12
C VAL A 210 30.24 24.32 -5.54
N LEU A 211 29.29 25.06 -4.99
CA LEU A 211 29.52 26.37 -4.35
C LEU A 211 30.43 26.27 -3.12
N ILE A 212 30.25 25.25 -2.28
CA ILE A 212 31.13 24.98 -1.13
C ILE A 212 32.54 24.62 -1.60
N GLY A 213 32.66 23.81 -2.66
CA GLY A 213 33.95 23.47 -3.27
C GLY A 213 34.70 24.70 -3.81
N ILE A 214 33.99 25.61 -4.49
CA ILE A 214 34.56 26.88 -4.98
C ILE A 214 34.94 27.81 -3.83
N SER A 215 34.12 27.89 -2.77
CA SER A 215 34.38 28.69 -1.57
C SER A 215 35.65 28.25 -0.84
N ARG A 216 35.87 26.93 -0.73
CA ARG A 216 37.09 26.37 -0.10
C ARG A 216 38.35 26.64 -0.90
N ARG A 217 38.30 26.59 -2.24
CA ARG A 217 39.45 26.92 -3.10
C ARG A 217 39.91 28.37 -2.95
N LYS A 218 38.98 29.31 -2.68
CA LYS A 218 39.31 30.74 -2.50
C LYS A 218 39.97 31.05 -1.15
N LYS A 219 39.90 30.17 -0.15
CA LYS A 219 40.58 30.36 1.16
C LYS A 219 41.96 29.72 1.23
N ALA A 220 42.31 28.87 0.27
CA ALA A 220 43.60 28.17 0.21
C ALA A 220 44.60 28.82 -0.77
N ALA A 221 44.25 29.96 -1.35
CA ALA A 221 45.08 30.78 -2.25
C ALA A 221 45.41 32.12 -1.58
#